data_AF-A0AAN1PSD5-F1
#
_entry.id   AF-A0AAN1PSD5-F1
#
_cell.length_a   1.000
_cell.length_b   1.000
_cell.length_c   1.000
_cell.angle_alpha   90.00
_cell.angle_beta   90.00
_cell.angle_gamma   90.00
#
_symmetry.space_group_name_H-M   'P 1'
#
loop_
_entity.id
_entity.type
_entity.pdbx_description
1 polymer ?
#
loop_
_entity_poly.entity_id
_entity_poly.type
_entity_poly.pdbx_seq_one_letter_code
_entity_poly.pdbx_strand_id
1 'polypeptide(L)'
;MYANELLDAYKKAQNYVQDKQIAHDLNVEPNKISKMRNGIRYVTDEEAIFLAEGAGIEPEVALIGVHADRNENPRIRELWNNIAKKHNGLGLRGISMICIGLGLFTECANAGLSELHRCALCTLC
;
A
#
# COMPACT_ATOMS: atom_id res chain seq x y z
N MET A 1 12.11 -14.79 -3.40
CA MET A 1 11.69 -13.51 -4.00
C MET A 1 10.20 -13.42 -3.78
N TYR A 2 9.76 -12.36 -3.14
CA TYR A 2 8.35 -12.00 -3.03
C TYR A 2 7.61 -12.03 -4.38
N ALA A 3 8.27 -11.68 -5.49
CA ALA A 3 7.70 -11.80 -6.83
C ALA A 3 7.16 -13.21 -7.14
N ASN A 4 7.81 -14.27 -6.66
CA ASN A 4 7.37 -15.65 -6.89
C ASN A 4 6.12 -15.96 -6.07
N GLU A 5 6.10 -15.51 -4.82
CA GLU A 5 4.95 -15.66 -3.93
C GLU A 5 3.73 -14.93 -4.50
N LEU A 6 3.92 -13.73 -5.05
CA LEU A 6 2.85 -12.95 -5.68
C LEU A 6 2.30 -13.64 -6.93
N LEU A 7 3.18 -14.15 -7.81
CA LEU A 7 2.77 -14.92 -8.99
C LEU A 7 2.03 -16.20 -8.62
N ASP A 8 2.50 -16.93 -7.60
CA ASP A 8 1.87 -18.16 -7.14
C ASP A 8 0.52 -17.91 -6.44
N ALA A 9 0.40 -16.82 -5.68
CA ALA A 9 -0.84 -16.40 -5.07
C ALA A 9 -1.91 -16.07 -6.13
N TYR A 10 -1.54 -15.27 -7.14
CA TYR A 10 -2.43 -14.96 -8.26
C TYR A 10 -2.84 -16.24 -9.01
N LYS A 11 -1.87 -17.09 -9.34
CA LYS A 11 -2.10 -18.37 -10.01
C LYS A 11 -3.11 -19.25 -9.26
N LYS A 12 -2.98 -19.31 -7.94
CA LYS A 12 -3.90 -20.04 -7.05
C LYS A 12 -5.29 -19.39 -7.05
N ALA A 13 -5.38 -18.08 -6.93
CA ALA A 13 -6.65 -17.36 -6.90
C ALA A 13 -7.46 -17.54 -8.20
N GLN A 14 -6.76 -17.56 -9.35
CA GLN A 14 -7.37 -17.77 -10.66
C GLN A 14 -7.58 -19.25 -11.03
N ASN A 15 -7.20 -20.20 -10.17
CA ASN A 15 -7.21 -21.64 -10.45
C ASN A 15 -6.42 -22.03 -11.71
N TYR A 16 -5.28 -21.37 -11.94
CA TYR A 16 -4.41 -21.62 -13.08
C TYR A 16 -3.40 -22.75 -12.82
N VAL A 17 -3.09 -23.50 -13.87
CA VAL A 17 -2.09 -24.58 -13.82
C VAL A 17 -0.75 -24.10 -14.37
N GLN A 18 -0.76 -23.17 -15.34
CA GLN A 18 0.42 -22.78 -16.09
C GLN A 18 0.67 -21.28 -16.05
N ASP A 19 1.93 -20.89 -15.98
CA ASP A 19 2.36 -19.49 -15.91
C ASP A 19 2.05 -18.71 -17.18
N LYS A 20 1.86 -19.40 -18.31
CA LYS A 20 1.40 -18.77 -19.56
C LYS A 20 0.03 -18.11 -19.44
N GLN A 21 -0.81 -18.59 -18.52
CA GLN A 21 -2.13 -17.99 -18.25
C GLN A 21 -1.96 -16.64 -17.55
N ILE A 22 -1.03 -16.57 -16.59
CA ILE A 22 -0.65 -15.30 -15.93
C ILE A 22 -0.05 -14.33 -16.96
N ALA A 23 0.81 -14.84 -17.86
CA ALA A 23 1.40 -14.03 -18.92
C ALA A 23 0.34 -13.41 -19.84
N HIS A 24 -0.69 -14.20 -20.19
CA HIS A 24 -1.81 -13.73 -20.99
C HIS A 24 -2.56 -12.59 -20.30
N ASP A 25 -2.89 -12.75 -19.01
CA ASP A 25 -3.64 -11.74 -18.26
C ASP A 25 -2.87 -10.43 -18.07
N LEU A 26 -1.55 -10.53 -17.84
CA LEU A 26 -0.65 -9.37 -17.77
C LEU A 26 -0.33 -8.77 -19.14
N ASN A 27 -0.81 -9.36 -20.24
CA ASN A 27 -0.48 -8.99 -21.62
C ASN A 27 1.05 -8.93 -21.86
N VAL A 28 1.76 -9.95 -21.38
CA VAL A 28 3.21 -10.12 -21.53
C VAL A 28 3.57 -11.44 -22.19
N GLU A 29 4.74 -11.50 -22.81
CA GLU A 29 5.27 -12.77 -23.31
C GLU A 29 5.54 -13.76 -22.16
N PRO A 30 5.26 -15.06 -22.32
CA PRO A 30 5.51 -16.08 -21.28
C PRO A 30 6.96 -16.11 -20.76
N ASN A 31 7.93 -15.77 -21.61
CA ASN A 31 9.34 -15.65 -21.22
C ASN A 31 9.56 -14.57 -20.15
N LYS A 32 8.75 -13.51 -20.13
CA LYS A 32 8.85 -12.47 -19.09
C LYS A 32 8.49 -13.03 -17.71
N ILE A 33 7.48 -13.90 -17.61
CA ILE A 33 7.14 -14.56 -16.32
C ILE A 33 8.30 -15.42 -15.83
N SER A 34 8.94 -16.19 -16.73
CA SER A 34 10.14 -16.97 -16.38
C SER A 34 11.29 -16.07 -15.90
N LYS A 35 11.53 -14.94 -16.56
CA LYS A 35 12.54 -13.96 -16.12
C LYS A 35 12.20 -13.32 -14.78
N MET A 36 10.92 -13.08 -14.49
CA MET A 36 10.46 -12.62 -13.17
C MET A 36 10.77 -13.67 -12.10
N ARG A 37 10.43 -14.95 -12.36
CA ARG A 37 10.64 -16.02 -11.40
C ARG A 37 12.10 -16.26 -11.02
N ASN A 38 12.98 -16.02 -11.97
CA ASN A 38 14.42 -16.16 -11.82
C ASN A 38 15.10 -14.86 -11.35
N GLY A 39 14.35 -13.79 -11.08
CA GLY A 39 14.89 -12.50 -10.64
C GLY A 39 15.71 -11.75 -11.69
N ILE A 40 15.68 -12.19 -12.95
CA ILE A 40 16.36 -11.51 -14.07
C ILE A 40 15.64 -10.21 -14.43
N ARG A 41 14.31 -10.19 -14.27
CA ARG A 41 13.46 -9.02 -14.46
C ARG A 41 12.62 -8.83 -13.21
N TYR A 42 12.49 -7.59 -12.74
CA TYR A 42 11.56 -7.30 -11.65
C TYR A 42 10.12 -7.14 -12.16
N VAL A 43 9.15 -7.57 -11.37
CA VAL A 43 7.72 -7.25 -11.56
C VAL A 43 7.57 -5.74 -11.44
N THR A 44 6.90 -5.03 -12.35
CA THR A 44 6.68 -3.57 -12.23
C THR A 44 5.61 -3.25 -11.20
N ASP A 45 5.41 -1.98 -10.88
CA ASP A 45 4.46 -1.57 -9.85
C ASP A 45 3.02 -1.83 -10.33
N GLU A 46 2.72 -1.59 -11.61
CA GLU A 46 1.43 -1.90 -12.23
C GLU A 46 1.15 -3.41 -12.28
N GLU A 47 2.16 -4.22 -12.64
CA GLU A 47 2.05 -5.67 -12.64
C GLU A 47 1.81 -6.20 -11.22
N ALA A 48 2.49 -5.61 -10.22
CA ALA A 48 2.33 -6.01 -8.83
C ALA A 48 0.92 -5.70 -8.30
N ILE A 49 0.38 -4.51 -8.61
CA ILE A 49 -0.98 -4.12 -8.25
C ILE A 49 -2.00 -5.06 -8.89
N PHE A 50 -1.87 -5.31 -10.19
CA PHE A 50 -2.78 -6.22 -10.92
C PHE A 50 -2.80 -7.63 -10.31
N LEU A 51 -1.62 -8.19 -10.04
CA LEU A 51 -1.50 -9.52 -9.43
C LEU A 51 -2.07 -9.54 -8.00
N ALA A 52 -1.85 -8.49 -7.23
CA ALA A 52 -2.33 -8.40 -5.85
C ALA A 52 -3.86 -8.35 -5.79
N GLU A 53 -4.48 -7.46 -6.57
CA GLU A 53 -5.93 -7.34 -6.65
C GLU A 53 -6.58 -8.65 -7.11
N GLY A 54 -6.02 -9.28 -8.15
CA GLY A 54 -6.49 -10.57 -8.64
C GLY A 54 -6.24 -11.74 -7.68
N ALA A 55 -5.35 -11.58 -6.70
CA ALA A 55 -5.07 -12.57 -5.66
C ALA A 55 -5.80 -12.29 -4.32
N GLY A 56 -6.50 -11.16 -4.21
CA GLY A 56 -7.08 -10.71 -2.93
C GLY A 56 -6.03 -10.28 -1.89
N ILE A 57 -4.84 -9.86 -2.36
CA ILE A 57 -3.76 -9.31 -1.53
C ILE A 57 -3.87 -7.78 -1.58
N GLU A 58 -3.66 -7.11 -0.45
CA GLU A 58 -3.63 -5.65 -0.39
C GLU A 58 -2.48 -5.09 -1.27
N PRO A 59 -2.76 -4.21 -2.25
CA PRO A 59 -1.74 -3.72 -3.19
C PRO A 59 -0.53 -3.08 -2.52
N GLU A 60 -0.72 -2.41 -1.39
CA GLU A 60 0.34 -1.81 -0.58
C GLU A 60 1.35 -2.86 -0.09
N VAL A 61 0.86 -4.02 0.35
CA VAL A 61 1.71 -5.14 0.79
C VAL A 61 2.52 -5.67 -0.39
N ALA A 62 1.87 -5.80 -1.55
CA ALA A 62 2.52 -6.26 -2.76
C ALA A 62 3.64 -5.33 -3.21
N LEU A 63 3.39 -4.02 -3.20
CA LEU A 63 4.38 -2.99 -3.53
C LEU A 63 5.58 -3.03 -2.57
N ILE A 64 5.33 -3.12 -1.26
CA ILE A 64 6.42 -3.23 -0.28
C ILE A 64 7.29 -4.47 -0.54
N GLY A 65 6.66 -5.61 -0.83
CA GLY A 65 7.36 -6.86 -1.10
C GLY A 65 8.21 -6.81 -2.37
N VAL A 66 7.66 -6.31 -3.48
CA VAL A 66 8.43 -6.20 -4.74
C VAL A 66 9.57 -5.18 -4.64
N HIS A 67 9.41 -4.09 -3.88
CA HIS A 67 10.52 -3.16 -3.63
C HIS A 67 11.58 -3.75 -2.71
N ALA A 68 11.21 -4.56 -1.71
CA ALA A 68 12.17 -5.27 -0.88
C ALA A 68 13.06 -6.22 -1.70
N ASP A 69 12.46 -6.94 -2.68
CA ASP A 69 13.16 -7.85 -3.60
C ASP A 69 14.18 -7.15 -4.51
N ARG A 70 13.86 -5.93 -4.98
CA ARG A 70 14.71 -5.15 -5.91
C ARG A 70 15.98 -4.61 -5.28
N ASN A 71 16.06 -4.55 -3.96
CA ASN A 71 17.13 -3.87 -3.25
C ASN A 71 18.21 -4.86 -2.77
N GLU A 72 19.40 -4.77 -3.36
CA GLU A 72 20.56 -5.56 -2.94
C GLU A 72 21.14 -5.12 -1.60
N ASN A 73 20.95 -3.85 -1.23
CA ASN A 73 21.44 -3.31 0.02
C ASN A 73 20.65 -3.91 1.21
N PRO A 74 21.30 -4.67 2.12
CA PRO A 74 20.62 -5.33 3.23
C PRO A 74 19.87 -4.36 4.14
N ARG A 75 20.41 -3.15 4.34
CA ARG A 75 19.81 -2.10 5.18
C ARG A 75 18.51 -1.57 4.56
N ILE A 76 18.49 -1.37 3.25
CA ILE A 76 17.29 -0.89 2.54
C ILE A 76 16.21 -1.96 2.56
N ARG A 77 16.58 -3.23 2.34
CA ARG A 77 15.66 -4.36 2.44
C ARG A 77 15.05 -4.50 3.85
N GLU A 78 15.86 -4.30 4.89
CA GLU A 78 15.37 -4.30 6.27
C GLU A 78 14.38 -3.16 6.53
N LEU A 79 14.61 -1.97 5.96
CA LEU A 79 13.67 -0.86 6.05
C LEU A 79 12.31 -1.21 5.41
N TRP A 80 12.29 -1.82 4.22
CA TRP A 80 11.05 -2.29 3.60
C TRP A 80 10.33 -3.35 4.44
N ASN A 81 11.07 -4.32 4.99
CA ASN A 81 10.50 -5.33 5.89
C ASN A 81 9.91 -4.70 7.16
N ASN A 82 10.53 -3.65 7.69
CA ASN A 82 9.99 -2.90 8.83
C ASN A 82 8.73 -2.13 8.47
N ILE A 83 8.62 -1.59 7.25
CA ILE A 83 7.39 -0.97 6.75
C ILE A 83 6.27 -2.03 6.64
N ALA A 84 6.56 -3.20 6.07
CA ALA A 84 5.60 -4.32 6.00
C ALA A 84 5.10 -4.74 7.39
N LYS A 85 6.01 -4.86 8.37
CA LYS A 85 5.65 -5.17 9.76
C LYS A 85 4.76 -4.10 10.40
N LYS A 86 5.02 -2.82 10.14
CA LYS A 86 4.18 -1.71 10.66
C LYS A 86 2.80 -1.70 10.02
N HIS A 87 2.73 -2.02 8.73
CA HIS A 87 1.47 -2.13 8.01
C HIS A 87 0.60 -3.27 8.60
N ASN A 88 1.17 -4.48 8.79
CA ASN A 88 0.48 -5.62 9.41
C ASN A 88 0.22 -5.48 10.92
N GLY A 89 1.10 -4.81 11.66
CA GLY A 89 1.08 -4.78 13.14
C GLY A 89 0.29 -3.62 13.76
N LEU A 90 0.00 -2.56 13.01
CA LEU A 90 -0.65 -1.36 13.53
C LEU A 90 -1.79 -0.83 12.67
N GLY A 91 -1.88 -1.20 11.38
CA GLY A 91 -2.75 -0.50 10.43
C GLY A 91 -2.37 0.99 10.35
N LEU A 92 -2.08 1.49 9.16
CA LEU A 92 -1.95 2.94 8.95
C LEU A 92 -3.20 3.76 9.36
N ARG A 93 -4.29 3.08 9.75
CA ARG A 93 -5.48 3.63 10.42
C ARG A 93 -5.16 4.59 11.57
N GLY A 94 -4.08 4.36 12.33
CA GLY A 94 -3.67 5.27 13.41
C GLY A 94 -3.22 6.66 12.92
N ILE A 95 -2.59 6.74 11.74
CA ILE A 95 -2.13 8.02 11.18
C ILE A 95 -3.32 8.81 10.62
N SER A 96 -4.27 8.14 9.96
CA SER A 96 -5.50 8.77 9.43
C SER A 96 -6.35 9.42 10.52
N MET A 97 -6.46 8.79 11.70
CA MET A 97 -7.28 9.30 12.80
C MET A 97 -6.71 10.59 13.42
N ILE A 98 -5.39 10.76 13.43
CA ILE A 98 -4.73 11.97 13.97
C ILE A 98 -4.98 13.19 13.06
N CYS A 99 -4.98 13.00 11.74
CA CYS A 99 -5.23 14.11 10.79
C CYS A 99 -6.66 14.67 10.89
N ILE A 100 -7.66 13.81 11.11
CA ILE A 100 -9.06 14.25 11.29
C ILE A 100 -9.22 14.97 12.64
N GLY A 101 -8.60 14.45 13.70
CA GLY A 101 -8.64 15.10 15.01
C GLY A 101 -8.10 16.53 14.97
N LEU A 102 -6.94 16.76 14.35
CA LEU A 102 -6.30 18.08 14.32
C LEU A 102 -7.10 19.11 13.49
N GLY A 103 -7.72 18.69 12.38
CA GLY A 103 -8.58 19.56 11.57
C GLY A 103 -9.84 20.01 12.31
N LEU A 104 -10.47 19.11 13.08
CA LEU A 104 -11.64 19.44 13.89
C LEU A 104 -11.29 20.37 15.07
N PHE A 105 -10.08 20.27 15.64
CA PHE A 105 -9.64 21.20 16.68
C PHE A 105 -9.50 22.64 16.15
N THR A 106 -9.03 22.83 14.92
CA THR A 106 -8.90 24.17 14.33
C THR A 106 -10.26 24.83 14.03
N GLU A 107 -11.27 24.06 13.65
CA GLU A 107 -12.62 24.59 13.39
C GLU A 107 -13.39 24.88 14.70
N CYS A 108 -13.27 24.02 15.72
CA CYS A 108 -13.87 24.24 17.04
C CYS A 108 -13.29 25.48 17.75
N ALA A 109 -11.99 25.75 17.61
CA ALA A 109 -11.37 26.95 18.18
C ALA A 109 -11.92 28.24 17.57
N ASN A 110 -12.18 28.24 16.24
CA ASN A 110 -12.70 29.41 15.54
C ASN A 110 -14.18 29.68 15.86
N ALA A 111 -14.99 28.62 16.04
CA ALA A 111 -16.38 28.73 16.46
C ALA A 111 -16.54 29.15 17.94
N GLY A 112 -15.63 28.73 18.83
CA GLY A 112 -15.65 29.14 20.24
C GLY A 112 -15.28 30.62 20.45
N LEU A 113 -14.41 31.18 19.61
CA LEU A 113 -13.97 32.57 19.73
C LEU A 113 -15.05 33.58 19.27
N SER A 114 -15.87 33.21 18.29
CA SER A 114 -16.93 34.08 17.76
C SER A 114 -18.12 34.24 18.72
N GLU A 115 -18.47 33.19 19.47
CA GLU A 115 -19.52 33.26 20.51
C GLU A 115 -19.07 34.09 21.72
N LEU A 116 -17.79 34.07 22.09
CA LEU A 116 -17.25 34.95 23.14
C LEU A 116 -17.28 36.44 22.73
N HIS A 117 -17.04 36.75 21.46
CA HIS A 117 -17.14 38.12 20.93
C HIS A 117 -18.58 38.65 20.97
N ARG A 118 -19.58 37.82 20.68
CA ARG A 118 -21.00 38.23 20.76
C ARG A 118 -21.43 38.50 22.21
N CYS A 119 -20.99 37.67 23.15
CA CYS A 119 -21.28 37.85 24.57
C CYS A 119 -20.64 39.12 25.16
N ALA A 120 -19.41 39.47 24.76
CA ALA A 120 -18.73 40.68 25.24
C ALA A 120 -19.38 41.99 24.73
N LEU A 121 -19.92 41.97 23.50
CA LEU A 121 -20.64 43.12 22.91
C LEU A 121 -22.01 43.33 23.55
N CYS A 122 -22.72 42.27 23.96
CA CYS A 122 -24.02 42.39 24.64
C CYS A 122 -23.95 43.01 26.04
N THR A 123 -22.78 43.01 26.69
CA THR A 123 -22.58 43.67 28.00
C THR A 123 -22.21 45.16 27.93
N LEU A 124 -21.98 45.70 26.72
CA LEU A 124 -21.62 47.10 26.48
C LEU A 124 -22.76 47.95 25.88
N CYS A 125 -23.96 47.39 25.76
CA CYS A 125 -25.20 48.10 25.43
C CYS A 125 -26.10 48.18 26.67
#